data_AF-A0A139SM06-F1
#
_entry.id   AF-A0A139SM06-F1
#
_cell.length_a   1.000
_cell.length_b   1.000
_cell.length_c   1.000
_cell.angle_alpha   90.00
_cell.angle_beta   90.00
_cell.angle_gamma   90.00
#
_symmetry.space_group_name_H-M   'P 1'
#
loop_
_entity.id
_entity.type
_entity.pdbx_description
1 polymer ?
#
loop_
_entity_poly.entity_id
_entity_poly.type
_entity_poly.pdbx_seq_one_letter_code
_entity_poly.pdbx_strand_id
1 'polypeptide(L)'
;MKKWLYFIVPTLMLAVFTFFYLSQAKELEQQEIARQELKEQVRQAEEAKRAAIEEKARQDAAERAAERAAEAAQKEADRIAKWEAEGREIQKATDEFNAEANRISREISEKEIRLDSLRKQKDQLNTDVLEAAKRVELAQIAKRNAELEIQRKTELMVRRVEASSVAQMPEAPAATSGRRR
;
A
#
# COMPACT_ATOMS: atom_id res chain seq x y z
N MET A 1 -31.55 122.54 -53.23
CA MET A 1 -32.10 121.34 -52.57
C MET A 1 -31.35 120.08 -53.04
N LYS A 2 -30.19 119.74 -52.43
CA LYS A 2 -29.40 118.54 -52.81
C LYS A 2 -28.51 117.98 -51.69
N LYS A 3 -28.36 118.68 -50.55
CA LYS A 3 -27.47 118.28 -49.44
C LYS A 3 -28.04 117.14 -48.55
N TRP A 4 -29.37 117.01 -48.48
CA TRP A 4 -30.03 115.94 -47.70
C TRP A 4 -29.94 114.56 -48.37
N LEU A 5 -29.75 114.51 -49.70
CA LEU A 5 -29.61 113.26 -50.45
C LEU A 5 -28.31 112.52 -50.10
N TYR A 6 -27.23 113.25 -49.83
CA TYR A 6 -25.94 112.71 -49.39
C TYR A 6 -25.96 112.12 -47.98
N PHE A 7 -27.01 112.36 -47.19
CA PHE A 7 -27.16 111.80 -45.85
C PHE A 7 -28.15 110.64 -45.85
N ILE A 8 -29.33 110.83 -46.44
CA ILE A 8 -30.41 109.83 -46.48
C ILE A 8 -29.97 108.55 -47.19
N VAL A 9 -29.30 108.65 -48.34
CA VAL A 9 -28.90 107.48 -49.13
C VAL A 9 -27.89 106.59 -48.38
N PRO A 10 -26.78 107.12 -47.80
CA PRO A 10 -25.89 106.30 -46.98
C PRO A 10 -26.57 105.73 -45.73
N THR A 11 -27.47 106.48 -45.07
CA THR A 11 -28.17 105.96 -43.88
C THR A 11 -29.12 104.82 -44.24
N LEU A 12 -29.82 104.91 -45.39
CA LEU A 12 -30.69 103.85 -45.88
C LEU A 12 -29.88 102.61 -46.30
N MET A 13 -28.74 102.80 -46.98
CA MET A 13 -27.84 101.69 -47.29
C MET A 13 -27.26 101.05 -46.03
N LEU A 14 -26.94 101.83 -45.00
CA LEU A 14 -26.45 101.32 -43.71
C LEU A 14 -27.52 100.50 -42.98
N ALA A 15 -28.79 100.93 -43.02
CA ALA A 15 -29.91 100.19 -42.46
C ALA A 15 -30.16 98.85 -43.19
N VAL A 16 -30.10 98.85 -44.53
CA VAL A 16 -30.21 97.62 -45.33
C VAL A 16 -29.02 96.69 -45.07
N PHE A 17 -27.82 97.24 -44.99
CA PHE A 17 -26.60 96.48 -44.70
C PHE A 17 -26.63 95.84 -43.30
N THR A 18 -27.05 96.58 -42.27
CA THR A 18 -27.14 96.06 -40.90
C THR A 18 -28.18 94.96 -40.76
N PHE A 19 -29.34 95.08 -41.42
CA PHE A 19 -30.34 94.01 -41.47
C PHE A 19 -29.80 92.74 -42.14
N PHE A 20 -29.14 92.88 -43.28
CA PHE A 20 -28.56 91.74 -44.02
C PHE A 20 -27.39 91.09 -43.26
N TYR A 21 -26.54 91.90 -42.61
CA TYR A 21 -25.45 91.44 -41.77
C TYR A 21 -25.95 90.65 -40.55
N LEU A 22 -26.96 91.15 -39.84
CA LEU A 22 -27.55 90.44 -38.70
C LEU A 22 -28.26 89.15 -39.11
N SER A 23 -28.91 89.12 -40.29
CA SER A 23 -29.50 87.91 -40.84
C SER A 23 -28.44 86.85 -41.14
N GLN A 24 -27.36 87.24 -41.82
CA GLN A 24 -26.25 86.33 -42.13
C GLN A 24 -25.46 85.90 -40.89
N ALA A 25 -25.30 86.77 -39.90
CA ALA A 25 -24.65 86.42 -38.63
C ALA A 25 -25.44 85.34 -37.87
N LYS A 26 -26.77 85.43 -37.84
CA LYS A 26 -27.63 84.40 -37.22
C LYS A 26 -27.61 83.08 -37.99
N GLU A 27 -27.58 83.14 -39.32
CA GLU A 27 -27.49 81.93 -40.16
C GLU A 27 -26.16 81.21 -39.97
N LEU A 28 -25.05 81.96 -39.87
CA LEU A 28 -23.73 81.41 -39.53
C LEU A 28 -23.70 80.83 -38.11
N GLU A 29 -24.30 81.50 -37.12
CA GLU A 29 -24.38 81.00 -35.74
C GLU A 29 -25.18 79.69 -35.66
N GLN A 30 -26.31 79.57 -36.36
CA GLN A 30 -27.07 78.32 -36.43
C GLN A 30 -26.31 77.20 -37.16
N GLN A 31 -25.58 77.53 -38.23
CA GLN A 31 -24.72 76.54 -38.89
C GLN A 31 -23.55 76.10 -38.01
N GLU A 32 -23.00 76.99 -37.18
CA GLU A 32 -21.95 76.63 -36.21
C GLU A 32 -22.49 75.74 -35.09
N ILE A 33 -23.66 76.05 -34.54
CA ILE A 33 -24.34 75.21 -33.54
C ILE A 33 -24.65 73.83 -34.13
N ALA A 34 -25.26 73.77 -35.32
CA ALA A 34 -25.56 72.50 -35.99
C ALA A 34 -24.30 71.67 -36.28
N ARG A 35 -23.18 72.32 -36.66
CA ARG A 35 -21.88 71.65 -36.85
C ARG A 35 -21.30 71.16 -35.52
N GLN A 36 -21.47 71.90 -34.43
CA GLN A 36 -21.03 71.48 -33.10
C GLN A 36 -21.84 70.29 -32.60
N GLU A 37 -23.16 70.31 -32.76
CA GLU A 37 -24.05 69.19 -32.40
C GLU A 37 -23.74 67.93 -33.20
N LEU A 38 -23.52 68.04 -34.52
CA LEU A 38 -23.07 66.91 -35.35
C LEU A 38 -21.73 66.35 -34.89
N LYS A 39 -20.76 67.21 -34.57
CA LYS A 39 -19.46 66.78 -34.04
C LYS A 39 -19.62 66.06 -32.70
N GLU A 40 -20.47 66.55 -31.82
CA GLU A 40 -20.71 65.95 -30.51
C GLU A 40 -21.43 64.60 -30.64
N GLN A 41 -22.42 64.48 -31.54
CA GLN A 41 -23.10 63.20 -31.82
C GLN A 41 -22.15 62.17 -32.43
N VAL A 42 -21.29 62.57 -33.36
CA VAL A 42 -20.27 61.68 -33.93
C VAL A 42 -19.28 61.26 -32.84
N ARG A 43 -18.85 62.17 -31.97
CA ARG A 43 -17.95 61.84 -30.85
C ARG A 43 -18.59 60.85 -29.88
N GLN A 44 -19.84 61.07 -29.48
CA GLN A 44 -20.57 60.14 -28.60
C GLN A 44 -20.80 58.77 -29.26
N ALA A 45 -21.11 58.73 -30.56
CA ALA A 45 -21.27 57.47 -31.28
C ALA A 45 -19.93 56.71 -31.41
N GLU A 46 -18.82 57.40 -31.61
CA GLU A 46 -17.49 56.79 -31.60
C GLU A 46 -17.08 56.30 -30.21
N GLU A 47 -17.32 57.09 -29.16
CA GLU A 47 -17.06 56.71 -27.77
C GLU A 47 -17.89 55.48 -27.37
N ALA A 48 -19.18 55.44 -27.73
CA ALA A 48 -20.04 54.29 -27.48
C ALA A 48 -19.57 53.02 -28.23
N LYS A 49 -19.12 53.16 -29.48
CA LYS A 49 -18.53 52.04 -30.24
C LYS A 49 -17.23 51.56 -29.61
N ARG A 50 -16.35 52.47 -29.19
CA ARG A 50 -15.10 52.14 -28.50
C ARG A 50 -15.38 51.42 -27.19
N ALA A 51 -16.31 51.93 -26.37
CA ALA A 51 -16.71 51.30 -25.11
C ALA A 51 -17.30 49.90 -25.31
N ALA A 52 -18.14 49.70 -26.34
CA ALA A 52 -18.71 48.39 -26.65
C ALA A 52 -17.66 47.37 -27.14
N ILE A 53 -16.65 47.82 -27.90
CA ILE A 53 -15.52 46.98 -28.34
C ILE A 53 -14.64 46.61 -27.13
N GLU A 54 -14.33 47.57 -26.27
CA GLU A 54 -13.55 47.33 -25.06
C GLU A 54 -14.26 46.36 -24.12
N GLU A 55 -15.56 46.53 -23.90
CA GLU A 55 -16.33 45.66 -23.00
C GLU A 55 -16.39 44.22 -23.55
N LYS A 56 -16.63 44.05 -24.86
CA LYS A 56 -16.55 42.73 -25.49
C LYS A 56 -15.16 42.11 -25.39
N ALA A 57 -14.11 42.91 -25.57
CA ALA A 57 -12.74 42.43 -25.42
C ALA A 57 -12.43 42.02 -23.98
N ARG A 58 -12.96 42.74 -22.97
CA ARG A 58 -12.83 42.37 -21.56
C ARG A 58 -13.57 41.08 -21.23
N GLN A 59 -14.80 40.92 -21.72
CA GLN A 59 -15.60 39.72 -21.50
C GLN A 59 -14.94 38.48 -22.12
N ASP A 60 -14.54 38.57 -23.39
CA ASP A 60 -13.83 37.49 -24.08
C ASP A 60 -12.47 37.17 -23.45
N ALA A 61 -11.74 38.17 -22.95
CA ALA A 61 -10.53 37.94 -22.16
C ALA A 61 -10.82 37.24 -20.82
N ALA A 62 -11.90 37.61 -20.13
CA ALA A 62 -12.33 37.02 -18.87
C ALA A 62 -12.80 35.57 -19.05
N GLU A 63 -13.57 35.28 -20.11
CA GLU A 63 -14.02 33.92 -20.45
C GLU A 63 -12.83 33.01 -20.73
N ARG A 64 -11.86 33.43 -21.56
CA ARG A 64 -10.63 32.65 -21.80
C ARG A 64 -9.77 32.48 -20.55
N ALA A 65 -9.78 33.45 -19.63
CA ALA A 65 -9.07 33.33 -18.36
C ALA A 65 -9.76 32.31 -17.45
N ALA A 66 -11.09 32.33 -17.38
CA ALA A 66 -11.89 31.38 -16.62
C ALA A 66 -11.76 29.95 -17.17
N GLU A 67 -11.79 29.78 -18.49
CA GLU A 67 -11.62 28.47 -19.14
C GLU A 67 -10.23 27.88 -18.84
N ARG A 68 -9.17 28.68 -18.97
CA ARG A 68 -7.80 28.24 -18.61
C ARG A 68 -7.68 27.89 -17.13
N ALA A 69 -8.31 28.66 -16.24
CA ALA A 69 -8.30 28.38 -14.82
C ALA A 69 -9.05 27.08 -14.49
N ALA A 70 -10.20 26.84 -15.13
CA ALA A 70 -10.96 25.61 -14.97
C ALA A 70 -10.20 24.39 -15.50
N GLU A 71 -9.59 24.50 -16.69
CA GLU A 71 -8.78 23.42 -17.28
C GLU A 71 -7.55 23.11 -16.40
N ALA A 72 -6.87 24.14 -15.88
CA ALA A 72 -5.75 23.96 -14.96
C ALA A 72 -6.19 23.31 -13.65
N ALA A 73 -7.34 23.71 -13.09
CA ALA A 73 -7.89 23.11 -11.89
C ALA A 73 -8.27 21.64 -12.08
N GLN A 74 -8.86 21.28 -13.22
CA GLN A 74 -9.18 19.89 -13.55
C GLN A 74 -7.91 19.05 -13.72
N LYS A 75 -6.89 19.55 -14.44
CA LYS A 75 -5.61 18.85 -14.58
C LYS A 75 -4.92 18.61 -13.24
N GLU A 76 -4.97 19.58 -12.33
CA GLU A 76 -4.45 19.44 -10.98
C GLU A 76 -5.24 18.39 -10.19
N ALA A 77 -6.57 18.48 -10.19
CA ALA A 77 -7.44 17.53 -9.52
C ALA A 77 -7.21 16.09 -10.01
N ASP A 78 -7.11 15.89 -11.32
CA ASP A 78 -6.83 14.59 -11.93
C ASP A 78 -5.44 14.07 -11.54
N ARG A 79 -4.44 14.95 -11.49
CA ARG A 79 -3.09 14.59 -11.05
C ARG A 79 -3.08 14.16 -9.59
N ILE A 80 -3.71 14.93 -8.71
CA ILE A 80 -3.81 14.62 -7.28
C ILE A 80 -4.57 13.31 -7.10
N ALA A 81 -5.71 13.13 -7.77
CA ALA A 81 -6.52 11.92 -7.69
C ALA A 81 -5.73 10.68 -8.13
N LYS A 82 -4.95 10.77 -9.22
CA LYS A 82 -4.06 9.69 -9.67
C LYS A 82 -2.96 9.40 -8.65
N TRP A 83 -2.28 10.43 -8.16
CA TRP A 83 -1.21 10.27 -7.19
C TRP A 83 -1.71 9.63 -5.89
N GLU A 84 -2.87 10.05 -5.39
CA GLU A 84 -3.48 9.43 -4.21
C GLU A 84 -3.94 8.00 -4.47
N ALA A 85 -4.48 7.70 -5.66
CA ALA A 85 -4.88 6.34 -6.01
C ALA A 85 -3.67 5.41 -6.06
N GLU A 86 -2.61 5.80 -6.75
CA GLU A 86 -1.35 5.05 -6.80
C GLU A 86 -0.74 4.92 -5.40
N GLY A 87 -0.72 5.99 -4.61
CA GLY A 87 -0.23 5.96 -3.23
C GLY A 87 -1.01 4.98 -2.34
N ARG A 88 -2.34 4.93 -2.46
CA ARG A 88 -3.19 3.96 -1.75
C ARG A 88 -2.91 2.53 -2.18
N GLU A 89 -2.72 2.26 -3.47
CA GLU A 89 -2.40 0.92 -3.96
C GLU A 89 -1.01 0.46 -3.50
N ILE A 90 -0.01 1.35 -3.53
CA ILE A 90 1.33 1.08 -2.99
C ILE A 90 1.26 0.77 -1.49
N GLN A 91 0.49 1.56 -0.73
CA GLN A 91 0.34 1.34 0.70
C GLN A 91 -0.32 -0.01 1.00
N LYS A 92 -1.42 -0.35 0.32
CA LYS A 92 -2.08 -1.65 0.46
C LYS A 92 -1.13 -2.80 0.14
N ALA A 93 -0.43 -2.75 -0.99
CA ALA A 93 0.52 -3.79 -1.37
C ALA A 93 1.64 -3.94 -0.32
N THR A 94 2.15 -2.80 0.19
CA THR A 94 3.17 -2.80 1.25
C THR A 94 2.65 -3.44 2.53
N ASP A 95 1.43 -3.11 2.95
CA ASP A 95 0.80 -3.66 4.15
C ASP A 95 0.53 -5.17 4.00
N GLU A 96 0.09 -5.62 2.83
CA GLU A 96 -0.11 -7.04 2.49
C GLU A 96 1.22 -7.82 2.53
N PHE A 97 2.28 -7.31 1.90
CA PHE A 97 3.59 -7.95 1.92
C PHE A 97 4.19 -7.99 3.33
N ASN A 98 4.01 -6.93 4.13
CA ASN A 98 4.45 -6.91 5.52
C ASN A 98 3.67 -7.92 6.37
N ALA A 99 2.36 -8.04 6.16
CA ALA A 99 1.53 -9.04 6.84
C ALA A 99 1.96 -10.48 6.46
N GLU A 100 2.23 -10.73 5.18
CA GLU A 100 2.72 -12.01 4.71
C GLU A 100 4.12 -12.34 5.24
N ALA A 101 5.05 -11.40 5.23
CA ALA A 101 6.38 -11.56 5.80
C ALA A 101 6.32 -11.92 7.29
N ASN A 102 5.45 -11.23 8.05
CA ASN A 102 5.23 -11.53 9.47
C ASN A 102 4.64 -12.93 9.67
N ARG A 103 3.69 -13.34 8.83
CA ARG A 103 3.12 -14.71 8.88
C ARG A 103 4.20 -15.75 8.63
N ILE A 104 4.97 -15.60 7.54
CA ILE A 104 6.04 -16.54 7.17
C ILE A 104 7.11 -16.59 8.26
N SER A 105 7.50 -15.45 8.83
CA SER A 105 8.46 -15.40 9.93
C SER A 105 7.99 -16.21 11.14
N ARG A 106 6.72 -16.10 11.52
CA ARG A 106 6.14 -16.93 12.60
C ARG A 106 6.15 -18.41 12.25
N GLU A 107 5.75 -18.78 11.03
CA GLU A 107 5.79 -20.17 10.58
C GLU A 107 7.21 -20.75 10.59
N ILE A 108 8.22 -19.95 10.22
CA ILE A 108 9.63 -20.36 10.31
C ILE A 108 10.00 -20.63 11.76
N SER A 109 9.73 -19.71 12.69
CA SER A 109 10.02 -19.90 14.11
C SER A 109 9.32 -21.11 14.70
N GLU A 110 8.05 -21.35 14.36
CA GLU A 110 7.32 -22.55 14.78
C GLU A 110 7.95 -23.84 14.26
N LYS A 111 8.36 -23.84 12.98
CA LYS A 111 9.04 -25.00 12.37
C LYS A 111 10.40 -25.24 13.02
N GLU A 112 11.16 -24.20 13.32
CA GLU A 112 12.45 -24.31 14.02
C GLU A 112 12.29 -24.92 15.43
N ILE A 113 11.32 -24.42 16.20
CA ILE A 113 10.98 -24.99 17.52
C ILE A 113 10.59 -26.47 17.39
N ARG A 114 9.77 -26.80 16.40
CA ARG A 114 9.36 -28.19 16.17
C ARG A 114 10.53 -29.08 15.78
N LEU A 115 11.46 -28.57 14.98
CA LEU A 115 12.66 -29.29 14.56
C LEU A 115 13.57 -29.57 15.76
N ASP A 116 13.81 -28.58 16.62
CA ASP A 116 14.57 -28.77 17.86
C ASP A 116 13.91 -29.78 18.80
N SER A 117 12.58 -29.69 18.99
CA SER A 117 11.83 -30.66 19.78
C SER A 117 11.95 -32.08 19.22
N LEU A 118 11.86 -32.25 17.89
CA LEU A 118 12.00 -33.56 17.26
C LEU A 118 13.42 -34.13 17.40
N ARG A 119 14.45 -33.28 17.35
CA ARG A 119 15.84 -33.71 17.62
C ARG A 119 15.98 -34.22 19.04
N LYS A 120 15.50 -33.46 20.03
CA LYS A 120 15.50 -33.87 21.44
C LYS A 120 14.73 -35.17 21.67
N GLN A 121 13.55 -35.33 21.06
CA GLN A 121 12.76 -36.56 21.15
C GLN A 121 13.49 -37.75 20.52
N LYS A 122 14.13 -37.56 19.35
CA LYS A 122 14.93 -38.60 18.71
C LYS A 122 16.08 -39.04 19.62
N ASP A 123 16.82 -38.10 20.20
CA ASP A 123 17.96 -38.41 21.06
C ASP A 123 17.51 -39.15 22.32
N GLN A 124 16.41 -38.70 22.94
CA GLN A 124 15.81 -39.40 24.08
C GLN A 124 15.37 -40.83 23.71
N LEU A 125 14.65 -41.00 22.61
CA LEU A 125 14.20 -42.32 22.14
C LEU A 125 15.39 -43.24 21.85
N ASN A 126 16.48 -42.73 21.28
CA ASN A 126 17.69 -43.51 21.07
C ASN A 126 18.29 -43.99 22.39
N THR A 127 18.36 -43.11 23.40
CA THR A 127 18.81 -43.49 24.74
C THR A 127 17.89 -44.54 25.37
N ASP A 128 16.58 -44.34 25.31
CA ASP A 128 15.59 -45.27 25.88
C ASP A 128 15.65 -46.65 25.21
N VAL A 129 15.82 -46.69 23.89
CA VAL A 129 16.00 -47.94 23.12
C VAL A 129 17.28 -48.67 23.52
N LEU A 130 18.40 -47.94 23.65
CA LEU A 130 19.67 -48.53 24.10
C LEU A 130 19.58 -49.05 25.53
N GLU A 131 18.90 -48.33 26.42
CA GLU A 131 18.70 -48.77 27.80
C GLU A 131 17.78 -50.00 27.87
N ALA A 132 16.69 -50.01 27.10
CA ALA A 132 15.81 -51.17 27.01
C ALA A 132 16.56 -52.40 26.48
N ALA A 133 17.36 -52.25 25.43
CA ALA A 133 18.21 -53.32 24.90
C ALA A 133 19.20 -53.83 25.95
N LYS A 134 19.87 -52.92 26.69
CA LYS A 134 20.76 -53.29 27.80
C LYS A 134 20.04 -54.09 28.88
N ARG A 135 18.83 -53.69 29.28
CA ARG A 135 18.04 -54.42 30.30
C ARG A 135 17.69 -55.82 29.83
N VAL A 136 17.32 -56.00 28.56
CA VAL A 136 17.04 -57.32 27.96
C VAL A 136 18.29 -58.20 28.00
N GLU A 137 19.45 -57.69 27.59
CA GLU A 137 20.71 -58.46 27.62
C GLU A 137 21.12 -58.85 29.05
N LEU A 138 21.00 -57.93 30.01
CA LEU A 138 21.26 -58.24 31.42
C LEU A 138 20.32 -59.34 31.95
N ALA A 139 19.04 -59.31 31.57
CA ALA A 139 18.08 -60.35 31.94
C ALA A 139 18.43 -61.71 31.31
N GLN A 140 18.90 -61.72 30.05
CA GLN A 140 19.36 -62.94 29.39
C GLN A 140 20.62 -63.52 30.08
N ILE A 141 21.57 -62.67 30.44
CA ILE A 141 22.78 -63.09 31.19
C ILE A 141 22.38 -63.67 32.56
N ALA A 142 21.49 -62.99 33.29
CA ALA A 142 20.99 -63.47 34.57
C ALA A 142 20.31 -64.84 34.45
N LYS A 143 19.49 -65.04 33.40
CA LYS A 143 18.88 -66.33 33.09
C LYS A 143 19.94 -67.42 32.84
N ARG A 144 20.93 -67.16 31.98
CA ARG A 144 22.01 -68.12 31.67
C ARG A 144 22.81 -68.48 32.93
N ASN A 145 23.10 -67.50 33.79
CA ASN A 145 23.80 -67.75 35.06
C ASN A 145 22.96 -68.64 36.00
N ALA A 146 21.66 -68.37 36.11
CA ALA A 146 20.75 -69.21 36.91
C ALA A 146 20.68 -70.64 36.36
N GLU A 147 20.61 -70.81 35.04
CA GLU A 147 20.64 -72.14 34.40
C GLU A 147 21.93 -72.91 34.71
N LEU A 148 23.10 -72.25 34.65
CA LEU A 148 24.39 -72.85 35.01
C LEU A 148 24.45 -73.23 36.50
N GLU A 149 23.90 -72.41 37.40
CA GLU A 149 23.82 -72.77 38.82
C GLU A 149 22.90 -73.95 39.08
N ILE A 150 21.75 -74.02 38.40
CA ILE A 150 20.84 -75.17 38.48
C ILE A 150 21.56 -76.43 38.01
N GLN A 151 22.27 -76.38 36.87
CA GLN A 151 23.06 -77.50 36.36
C GLN A 151 24.12 -77.95 37.37
N ARG A 152 24.92 -77.03 37.92
CA ARG A 152 25.94 -77.35 38.95
C ARG A 152 25.33 -77.96 40.21
N LYS A 153 24.24 -77.40 40.73
CA LYS A 153 23.55 -77.93 41.92
C LYS A 153 22.97 -79.32 41.65
N THR A 154 22.42 -79.52 40.46
CA THR A 154 21.88 -80.82 40.03
C THR A 154 23.00 -81.86 39.95
N GLU A 155 24.13 -81.52 39.33
CA GLU A 155 25.30 -82.40 39.27
C GLU A 155 25.85 -82.73 40.68
N LEU A 156 25.95 -81.74 41.57
CA LEU A 156 26.35 -81.98 42.97
C LEU A 156 25.36 -82.88 43.72
N MET A 157 24.05 -82.70 43.50
CA MET A 157 23.03 -83.57 44.07
C MET A 157 23.16 -85.00 43.53
N VAL A 158 23.34 -85.18 42.22
CA VAL A 158 23.56 -86.49 41.58
C VAL A 158 24.82 -87.14 42.17
N ARG A 159 25.97 -86.45 42.20
CA ARG A 159 27.21 -86.96 42.79
C ARG A 159 27.05 -87.31 44.27
N ARG A 160 26.30 -86.52 45.04
CA ARG A 160 26.02 -86.80 46.46
C ARG A 160 25.13 -88.03 46.63
N VAL A 161 24.14 -88.21 45.77
CA VAL A 161 23.30 -89.42 45.74
C VAL A 161 24.16 -90.64 45.38
N GLU A 162 24.99 -90.55 44.34
CA GLU A 162 25.93 -91.62 43.95
C GLU A 162 26.92 -91.99 45.06
N ALA A 163 27.41 -90.99 45.82
CA ALA A 163 28.32 -91.20 46.95
C ALA A 163 27.60 -91.62 48.25
N SER A 164 26.27 -91.61 48.28
CA SER A 164 25.49 -92.05 49.43
C SER A 164 25.34 -93.57 49.41
N SER A 165 25.71 -94.22 50.51
CA SER A 165 25.61 -95.68 50.71
C SER A 165 24.17 -96.22 50.66
N VAL A 166 23.16 -95.35 50.59
CA VAL A 166 21.75 -95.72 50.43
C VAL A 166 21.38 -95.95 48.95
N ALA A 167 22.11 -95.35 48.01
CA ALA A 167 21.88 -95.50 46.58
C ALA A 167 22.85 -96.51 45.91
N GLN A 168 23.93 -96.89 46.59
CA GLN A 168 24.76 -98.03 46.18
C GLN A 168 23.99 -99.33 46.48
N MET A 169 23.77 -100.16 45.44
CA MET A 169 23.29 -101.53 45.66
C MET A 169 24.24 -102.20 46.66
N PRO A 170 23.71 -102.83 47.74
CA PRO A 170 24.57 -103.54 48.67
C PRO A 170 25.39 -104.58 47.90
N GLU A 171 26.70 -104.63 48.16
CA GLU A 171 27.55 -105.68 47.59
C GLU A 171 26.88 -107.03 47.87
N ALA A 172 26.66 -107.80 46.80
CA ALA A 172 26.05 -109.12 46.90
C ALA A 172 26.86 -109.94 47.93
N PRO A 173 26.22 -110.58 48.91
CA PRO A 173 26.93 -111.31 49.95
C PRO A 173 27.86 -112.33 49.29
N ALA A 174 29.15 -112.25 49.63
CA ALA A 174 30.16 -113.16 49.12
C ALA A 174 29.70 -114.60 49.36
N ALA A 175 29.43 -115.33 48.28
CA ALA A 175 29.07 -116.74 48.34
C ALA A 175 30.26 -117.52 48.92
N THR A 176 30.20 -117.76 50.23
CA THR A 176 31.07 -118.67 50.94
C THR A 176 30.59 -120.08 50.71
N SER A 177 31.52 -120.95 50.32
CA SER A 177 31.44 -122.42 50.32
C SER A 177 30.49 -123.05 49.27
N GLY A 178 30.81 -124.16 48.62
CA GLY A 178 31.77 -125.18 48.98
C GLY A 178 32.11 -126.10 47.79
N ARG A 179 33.38 -126.49 47.81
CA ARG A 179 33.99 -127.55 47.03
C ARG A 179 33.37 -128.90 47.39
N ARG A 180 32.71 -129.58 46.45
CA ARG A 180 32.48 -131.04 46.45
C ARG A 180 32.67 -131.50 44.99
N ARG A 181 33.86 -132.01 44.70
CA ARG A 181 34.16 -133.44 44.44
C ARG A 181 33.38 -133.99 43.26
#